data_AF-A0A0Q2ULE9-F1
#
_entry.id   AF-A0A0Q2ULE9-F1
#
_cell.length_a   1.000
_cell.length_b   1.000
_cell.length_c   1.000
_cell.angle_alpha   90.00
_cell.angle_beta   90.00
_cell.angle_gamma   90.00
#
_symmetry.space_group_name_H-M   'P 1'
#
loop_
_entity.id
_entity.type
_entity.pdbx_description
1 polymer ?
#
loop_
_entity_poly.entity_id
_entity_poly.type
_entity_poly.pdbx_seq_one_letter_code
_entity_poly.pdbx_strand_id
1 'polypeptide(L)'
;MGRIASLIIAVLLVVAASLGYLYHQGEREVKAAVNGLFGVSNTALFCLEDMNAIAIMLENNVSNDVLRERLGRYAYCSVTLEKAAFSLYLLDGDESYWRLHVAASNLEIYFHTAMNSPNPREKVSDNVEIINEISREINAILQNGGVKGLNDAQAEKLFNLTQSLLS
;
A
#
# COMPACT_ATOMS: atom_id res chain seq x y z
N MET A 1 51.73 -19.18 28.01
CA MET A 1 50.71 -19.70 27.08
C MET A 1 49.28 -19.46 27.57
N GLY A 2 48.90 -19.90 28.78
CA GLY A 2 47.52 -19.73 29.30
C GLY A 2 46.98 -18.28 29.35
N ARG A 3 47.79 -17.31 29.80
CA ARG A 3 47.37 -15.89 29.85
C ARG A 3 47.10 -15.27 28.48
N ILE A 4 47.88 -15.66 27.47
CA ILE A 4 47.73 -15.16 26.09
C ILE A 4 46.46 -15.76 25.47
N ALA A 5 46.22 -17.06 25.68
CA ALA A 5 44.99 -17.71 25.24
C ALA A 5 43.74 -17.09 25.88
N SER A 6 43.76 -16.80 27.18
CA SER A 6 42.65 -16.12 27.87
C SER A 6 42.39 -14.71 27.34
N LEU A 7 43.44 -13.94 27.02
CA LEU A 7 43.32 -12.63 26.39
C LEU A 7 42.71 -12.72 24.99
N ILE A 8 43.14 -13.69 24.18
CA ILE A 8 42.57 -13.93 22.83
C ILE A 8 41.08 -14.29 22.94
N ILE A 9 40.71 -15.17 23.86
CA ILE A 9 39.31 -15.56 24.09
C ILE A 9 38.48 -14.35 24.54
N ALA A 10 39.00 -13.53 25.47
CA ALA A 10 38.30 -12.33 25.92
C ALA A 10 38.05 -11.32 24.78
N VAL A 11 39.05 -11.10 23.92
CA VAL A 11 38.91 -10.23 22.74
C VAL A 11 37.88 -10.80 21.77
N LEU A 12 37.91 -12.11 21.49
CA LEU A 12 36.93 -12.76 20.61
C LEU A 12 35.49 -12.64 21.16
N LEU A 13 35.29 -12.75 22.47
CA LEU A 13 33.98 -12.59 23.09
C LEU A 13 33.45 -11.16 22.96
N VAL A 14 34.31 -10.14 23.12
CA VAL A 14 33.93 -8.73 22.92
C VAL A 14 33.59 -8.45 21.46
N VAL A 15 34.37 -9.00 20.52
CA VAL A 15 34.08 -8.86 19.08
C VAL A 15 32.78 -9.58 18.70
N ALA A 16 32.55 -10.79 19.19
CA ALA A 16 31.31 -11.53 18.95
C ALA A 16 30.09 -10.80 19.53
N ALA A 17 30.20 -10.28 20.76
CA ALA A 17 29.13 -9.54 21.41
C ALA A 17 28.81 -8.22 20.67
N SER A 18 29.83 -7.49 20.21
CA SER A 18 29.63 -6.24 19.45
C SER A 18 29.03 -6.49 18.07
N LEU A 19 29.50 -7.50 17.33
CA LEU A 19 28.88 -7.91 16.07
C LEU A 19 27.44 -8.38 16.25
N GLY A 20 27.18 -9.19 17.28
CA GLY A 20 25.82 -9.63 17.61
C GLY A 20 24.88 -8.48 17.98
N TYR A 21 25.38 -7.48 18.70
CA TYR A 21 24.62 -6.27 19.02
C TYR A 21 24.26 -5.47 17.77
N LEU A 22 25.25 -5.19 16.90
CA LEU A 22 25.04 -4.45 15.65
C LEU A 22 24.07 -5.19 14.71
N TYR A 23 24.21 -6.51 14.61
CA TYR A 23 23.31 -7.35 13.83
C TYR A 23 21.86 -7.25 14.35
N HIS A 24 21.64 -7.46 15.65
CA HIS A 24 20.30 -7.36 16.24
C HIS A 24 19.73 -5.95 16.26
N GLN A 25 20.58 -4.92 16.23
CA GLN A 25 20.12 -3.55 16.06
C GLN A 25 19.63 -3.34 14.63
N GLY A 26 20.40 -3.74 13.62
CA GLY A 26 20.00 -3.66 12.22
C GLY A 26 18.72 -4.43 11.92
N GLU A 27 18.58 -5.65 12.46
CA GLU A 27 17.38 -6.46 12.33
C GLU A 27 16.13 -5.77 12.93
N ARG A 28 16.30 -5.10 14.07
CA ARG A 28 15.22 -4.33 14.71
C ARG A 28 14.81 -3.11 13.88
N GLU A 29 15.78 -2.40 13.31
CA GLU A 29 15.52 -1.23 12.46
C GLU A 29 14.79 -1.63 11.17
N VAL A 30 15.22 -2.69 10.49
CA VAL A 30 14.54 -3.23 9.30
C VAL A 30 13.12 -3.67 9.65
N LYS A 31 12.93 -4.40 10.74
CA LYS A 31 11.60 -4.83 11.18
C LYS A 31 10.69 -3.65 11.50
N ALA A 32 11.23 -2.59 12.12
CA ALA A 32 10.47 -1.37 12.38
C ALA A 32 10.07 -0.67 11.08
N ALA A 33 10.97 -0.57 10.10
CA ALA A 33 10.67 0.01 8.79
C ALA A 33 9.60 -0.79 8.03
N VAL A 34 9.69 -2.12 7.99
CA VAL A 34 8.68 -2.99 7.38
C VAL A 34 7.32 -2.83 8.06
N ASN A 35 7.27 -2.81 9.39
CA ASN A 35 6.02 -2.54 10.11
C ASN A 35 5.46 -1.15 9.81
N GLY A 36 6.33 -0.15 9.63
CA GLY A 36 5.96 1.19 9.17
C GLY A 36 5.32 1.17 7.79
N LEU A 37 5.90 0.44 6.84
CA LEU A 37 5.35 0.27 5.49
C LEU A 37 3.97 -0.41 5.51
N PHE A 38 3.80 -1.46 6.33
CA PHE A 38 2.46 -2.05 6.54
C PHE A 38 1.47 -1.05 7.12
N GLY A 39 1.91 -0.24 8.09
CA GLY A 39 1.09 0.83 8.68
C GLY A 39 0.62 1.85 7.63
N VAL A 40 1.56 2.40 6.85
CA VAL A 40 1.26 3.36 5.77
C VAL A 40 0.33 2.75 4.72
N SER A 41 0.61 1.52 4.30
CA SER A 41 -0.21 0.84 3.29
C SER A 41 -1.63 0.60 3.80
N ASN A 42 -1.80 0.20 5.06
CA ASN A 42 -3.12 0.01 5.67
C ASN A 42 -3.88 1.34 5.83
N THR A 43 -3.19 2.43 6.19
CA THR A 43 -3.81 3.77 6.22
C THR A 43 -4.28 4.20 4.83
N ALA A 44 -3.49 3.92 3.79
CA ALA A 44 -3.85 4.21 2.42
C ALA A 44 -5.05 3.36 1.95
N LEU A 45 -5.06 2.05 2.25
CA LEU A 45 -6.23 1.19 2.00
C LEU A 45 -7.48 1.70 2.73
N PHE A 46 -7.38 2.07 4.00
CA PHE A 46 -8.51 2.61 4.76
C PHE A 46 -9.05 3.91 4.16
N CYS A 47 -8.18 4.75 3.59
CA CYS A 47 -8.62 5.92 2.85
C CYS A 47 -9.37 5.58 1.55
N LEU A 48 -9.01 4.47 0.90
CA LEU A 48 -9.62 4.02 -0.35
C LEU A 48 -10.85 3.12 -0.12
N GLU A 49 -11.06 2.60 1.09
CA GLU A 49 -12.18 1.69 1.35
C GLU A 49 -13.55 2.37 1.11
N ASP A 50 -13.64 3.69 1.31
CA ASP A 50 -14.86 4.48 1.17
C ASP A 50 -15.10 4.99 -0.27
N MET A 51 -14.35 4.52 -1.27
CA MET A 51 -14.50 4.97 -2.68
C MET A 51 -15.90 4.73 -3.26
N ASN A 52 -16.67 3.79 -2.69
CA ASN A 52 -18.08 3.62 -3.02
C ASN A 52 -18.95 4.87 -2.72
N ALA A 53 -18.47 5.80 -1.90
CA ALA A 53 -19.11 7.10 -1.67
C ALA A 53 -19.26 7.90 -2.98
N ILE A 54 -18.46 7.62 -4.02
CA ILE A 54 -18.63 8.21 -5.35
C ILE A 54 -20.05 7.97 -5.88
N ALA A 55 -20.61 6.76 -5.70
CA ALA A 55 -21.97 6.45 -6.15
C ALA A 55 -23.00 7.37 -5.46
N ILE A 56 -22.88 7.53 -4.13
CA ILE A 56 -23.75 8.39 -3.33
C ILE A 56 -23.60 9.86 -3.78
N MET A 57 -22.38 10.31 -4.07
CA MET A 57 -22.11 11.67 -4.56
C MET A 57 -22.72 11.91 -5.95
N LEU A 58 -22.71 10.89 -6.81
CA LEU A 58 -23.35 10.94 -8.13
C LEU A 58 -24.87 11.06 -7.99
N GLU A 59 -25.49 10.19 -7.19
CA GLU A 59 -26.94 10.17 -6.91
C GLU A 59 -27.44 11.49 -6.33
N ASN A 60 -26.69 12.09 -5.41
CA ASN A 60 -27.05 13.35 -4.75
C ASN A 60 -26.66 14.62 -5.54
N ASN A 61 -26.17 14.45 -6.76
CA ASN A 61 -25.79 15.54 -7.66
C ASN A 61 -24.86 16.61 -7.00
N VAL A 62 -23.84 16.17 -6.26
CA VAL A 62 -22.87 17.08 -5.64
C VAL A 62 -22.15 17.95 -6.69
N SER A 63 -21.64 19.12 -6.28
CA SER A 63 -20.90 19.96 -7.22
C SER A 63 -19.64 19.26 -7.74
N ASN A 64 -19.24 19.60 -8.97
CA ASN A 64 -18.01 19.06 -9.55
C ASN A 64 -16.77 19.38 -8.70
N ASP A 65 -16.75 20.51 -8.00
CA ASP A 65 -15.63 20.88 -7.12
C ASP A 65 -15.52 19.95 -5.91
N VAL A 66 -16.65 19.58 -5.30
CA VAL A 66 -16.69 18.61 -4.21
C VAL A 66 -16.30 17.21 -4.71
N LEU A 67 -16.75 16.83 -5.91
CA LEU A 67 -16.33 15.57 -6.52
C LEU A 67 -14.81 15.54 -6.79
N ARG A 68 -14.25 16.63 -7.33
CA ARG A 68 -12.80 16.73 -7.58
C ARG A 68 -11.96 16.64 -6.31
N GLU A 69 -12.39 17.31 -5.24
CA GLU A 69 -11.71 17.21 -3.94
C GLU A 69 -11.66 15.75 -3.48
N ARG A 70 -12.79 15.05 -3.55
CA ARG A 70 -12.87 13.65 -3.14
C ARG A 70 -11.99 12.74 -4.01
N LEU A 71 -12.01 12.92 -5.34
CA LEU A 71 -11.14 12.18 -6.26
C LEU A 71 -9.66 12.49 -6.01
N GLY A 72 -9.32 13.73 -5.68
CA GLY A 72 -7.95 14.12 -5.33
C GLY A 72 -7.44 13.42 -4.08
N ARG A 73 -8.31 13.25 -3.07
CA ARG A 73 -7.99 12.44 -1.89
C ARG A 73 -7.72 10.98 -2.25
N TYR A 74 -8.52 10.38 -3.13
CA TYR A 74 -8.30 9.01 -3.59
C TYR A 74 -7.03 8.87 -4.43
N ALA A 75 -6.71 9.83 -5.29
CA ALA A 75 -5.44 9.86 -6.01
C ALA A 75 -4.25 9.89 -5.04
N TYR A 76 -4.29 10.75 -4.01
CA TYR A 76 -3.24 10.85 -3.00
C TYR A 76 -3.05 9.55 -2.19
N CYS A 77 -4.15 8.92 -1.79
CA CYS A 77 -4.09 7.66 -1.07
C CYS A 77 -3.59 6.51 -1.97
N SER A 78 -3.93 6.55 -3.25
CA SER A 78 -3.45 5.57 -4.25
C SER A 78 -1.93 5.67 -4.44
N VAL A 79 -1.37 6.86 -4.64
CA VAL A 79 0.11 7.02 -4.75
C VAL A 79 0.83 6.64 -3.45
N THR A 80 0.22 6.90 -2.29
CA THR A 80 0.80 6.49 -1.01
C THR A 80 0.88 4.96 -0.91
N LEU A 81 -0.19 4.25 -1.29
CA LEU A 81 -0.23 2.80 -1.33
C LEU A 81 0.76 2.24 -2.35
N GLU A 82 0.82 2.84 -3.53
CA GLU A 82 1.73 2.47 -4.63
C GLU A 82 3.19 2.43 -4.14
N LYS A 83 3.68 3.52 -3.52
CA LYS A 83 5.07 3.61 -3.07
C LYS A 83 5.37 2.68 -1.89
N ALA A 84 4.43 2.53 -0.97
CA ALA A 84 4.59 1.64 0.18
C ALA A 84 4.63 0.17 -0.25
N ALA A 85 3.71 -0.26 -1.12
CA ALA A 85 3.67 -1.61 -1.68
C ALA A 85 4.91 -1.94 -2.50
N PHE A 86 5.40 -1.00 -3.33
CA PHE A 86 6.65 -1.20 -4.05
C PHE A 86 7.86 -1.36 -3.12
N SER A 87 7.90 -0.58 -2.04
CA SER A 87 8.95 -0.69 -1.04
C SER A 87 8.93 -2.05 -0.32
N LEU A 88 7.74 -2.61 -0.06
CA LEU A 88 7.58 -3.97 0.48
C LEU A 88 8.10 -5.01 -0.51
N TYR A 89 7.69 -4.93 -1.78
CA TYR A 89 8.17 -5.82 -2.84
C TYR A 89 9.71 -5.82 -2.96
N LEU A 90 10.35 -4.64 -2.90
CA LEU A 90 11.81 -4.55 -2.95
C LEU A 90 12.51 -5.21 -1.76
N LEU A 91 11.81 -5.38 -0.63
CA LEU A 91 12.37 -5.94 0.61
C LEU A 91 12.22 -7.46 0.69
N ASP A 92 11.11 -8.02 0.23
CA ASP A 92 10.80 -9.46 0.36
C ASP A 92 10.67 -10.21 -0.97
N GLY A 93 10.48 -9.51 -2.09
CA GLY A 93 10.27 -10.10 -3.41
C GLY A 93 8.89 -10.75 -3.62
N ASP A 94 7.92 -10.50 -2.73
CA ASP A 94 6.58 -11.08 -2.82
C ASP A 94 5.76 -10.38 -3.92
N GLU A 95 5.40 -11.14 -4.96
CA GLU A 95 4.65 -10.65 -6.11
C GLU A 95 3.24 -10.15 -5.78
N SER A 96 2.68 -10.49 -4.61
CA SER A 96 1.42 -9.89 -4.14
C SER A 96 1.58 -8.39 -3.87
N TYR A 97 2.74 -7.94 -3.37
CA TYR A 97 3.03 -6.52 -3.16
C TYR A 97 3.32 -5.80 -4.47
N TRP A 98 3.93 -6.47 -5.44
CA TRP A 98 4.06 -5.93 -6.79
C TRP A 98 2.69 -5.70 -7.45
N ARG A 99 1.79 -6.68 -7.39
CA ARG A 99 0.42 -6.52 -7.91
C ARG A 99 -0.34 -5.41 -7.20
N LEU A 100 -0.20 -5.29 -5.88
CA LEU A 100 -0.80 -4.20 -5.10
C LEU A 100 -0.24 -2.83 -5.53
N HIS A 101 1.07 -2.75 -5.77
CA HIS A 101 1.73 -1.56 -6.31
C HIS A 101 1.11 -1.13 -7.65
N VAL A 102 0.97 -2.07 -8.59
CA VAL A 102 0.39 -1.78 -9.91
C VAL A 102 -1.09 -1.40 -9.79
N ALA A 103 -1.86 -2.10 -8.96
CA ALA A 103 -3.26 -1.78 -8.74
C ALA A 103 -3.45 -0.36 -8.18
N ALA A 104 -2.61 0.03 -7.24
CA ALA A 104 -2.60 1.38 -6.67
C ALA A 104 -2.17 2.44 -7.71
N SER A 105 -1.20 2.15 -8.56
CA SER A 105 -0.82 3.04 -9.67
C SER A 105 -1.97 3.24 -10.67
N ASN A 106 -2.69 2.17 -11.02
CA ASN A 106 -3.86 2.25 -11.89
C ASN A 106 -4.95 3.15 -11.29
N LEU A 107 -5.22 3.04 -9.98
CA LEU A 107 -6.16 3.91 -9.27
C LEU A 107 -5.70 5.37 -9.24
N GLU A 108 -4.42 5.61 -8.97
CA GLU A 108 -3.84 6.95 -9.01
C GLU A 108 -4.08 7.60 -10.37
N ILE A 109 -3.68 6.92 -11.46
CA ILE A 109 -3.85 7.39 -12.83
C ILE A 109 -5.32 7.70 -13.12
N TYR A 110 -6.21 6.78 -12.77
CA TYR A 110 -7.64 6.92 -12.98
C TYR A 110 -8.21 8.14 -12.24
N PHE A 111 -7.99 8.26 -10.94
CA PHE A 111 -8.53 9.36 -10.15
C PHE A 111 -7.90 10.70 -10.50
N HIS A 112 -6.60 10.73 -10.78
CA HIS A 112 -5.91 11.92 -11.25
C HIS A 112 -6.47 12.40 -12.59
N THR A 113 -6.77 11.47 -13.51
CA THR A 113 -7.41 11.79 -14.79
C THR A 113 -8.84 12.29 -14.59
N ALA A 114 -9.62 11.61 -13.76
CA ALA A 114 -11.01 11.97 -13.49
C ALA A 114 -11.12 13.36 -12.84
N MET A 115 -10.30 13.68 -11.83
CA MET A 115 -10.35 14.97 -11.14
C MET A 115 -9.97 16.15 -12.05
N ASN A 116 -9.05 15.93 -12.99
CA ASN A 116 -8.59 16.96 -13.92
C ASN A 116 -9.47 17.07 -15.18
N SER A 117 -10.48 16.21 -15.34
CA SER A 117 -11.42 16.27 -16.47
C SER A 117 -12.28 17.54 -16.41
N PRO A 118 -12.63 18.14 -17.57
CA PRO A 118 -13.67 19.17 -17.64
C PRO A 118 -15.01 18.69 -17.06
N ASN A 119 -15.31 17.38 -17.24
CA ASN A 119 -16.49 16.71 -16.71
C ASN A 119 -16.09 15.51 -15.83
N PRO A 120 -15.76 15.73 -14.54
CA PRO A 120 -15.31 14.65 -13.65
C PRO A 120 -16.44 13.64 -13.37
N ARG A 121 -17.69 14.11 -13.36
CA ARG A 121 -18.89 13.31 -13.11
C ARG A 121 -19.07 12.21 -14.16
N GLU A 122 -19.00 12.58 -15.43
CA GLU A 122 -19.09 11.64 -16.55
C GLU A 122 -17.97 10.59 -16.49
N LYS A 123 -16.74 11.02 -16.19
CA LYS A 123 -15.60 10.08 -16.08
C LYS A 123 -15.81 9.00 -15.03
N VAL A 124 -16.41 9.34 -13.90
CA VAL A 124 -16.61 8.39 -12.80
C VAL A 124 -17.93 7.64 -12.87
N SER A 125 -18.94 8.16 -13.57
CA SER A 125 -20.22 7.46 -13.74
C SER A 125 -20.05 6.18 -14.55
N ASP A 126 -19.20 6.20 -15.58
CA ASP A 126 -19.01 5.07 -16.49
C ASP A 126 -18.38 3.85 -15.81
N ASN A 127 -17.67 4.07 -14.69
CA ASN A 127 -16.93 3.04 -13.95
C ASN A 127 -17.43 2.82 -12.52
N VAL A 128 -18.60 3.37 -12.15
CA VAL A 128 -19.05 3.39 -10.74
C VAL A 128 -19.21 1.98 -10.16
N GLU A 129 -19.64 1.02 -10.97
CA GLU A 129 -19.79 -0.39 -10.55
C GLU A 129 -18.44 -1.02 -10.23
N ILE A 130 -17.43 -0.79 -11.07
CA ILE A 130 -16.06 -1.29 -10.87
C ILE A 130 -15.45 -0.65 -9.62
N ILE A 131 -15.63 0.66 -9.43
CA ILE A 131 -15.18 1.38 -8.23
C ILE A 131 -15.79 0.77 -6.96
N ASN A 132 -17.08 0.45 -6.98
CA ASN A 132 -17.77 -0.20 -5.87
C ASN A 132 -17.23 -1.61 -5.60
N GLU A 133 -16.84 -2.36 -6.63
CA GLU A 133 -16.19 -3.66 -6.45
C GLU A 133 -14.79 -3.52 -5.85
N ILE A 134 -13.98 -2.58 -6.34
CA ILE A 134 -12.66 -2.28 -5.80
C ILE A 134 -12.74 -1.90 -4.32
N SER A 135 -13.68 -1.01 -3.95
CA SER A 135 -13.92 -0.62 -2.56
C SER A 135 -14.25 -1.83 -1.67
N ARG A 136 -15.07 -2.77 -2.15
CA ARG A 136 -15.38 -4.02 -1.42
C ARG A 136 -14.15 -4.91 -1.25
N GLU A 137 -13.32 -5.05 -2.28
CA GLU A 137 -12.10 -5.85 -2.19
C GLU A 137 -11.06 -5.23 -1.24
N ILE A 138 -10.91 -3.90 -1.26
CA ILE A 138 -10.05 -3.18 -0.32
C ILE A 138 -10.52 -3.40 1.13
N ASN A 139 -11.82 -3.30 1.39
CA ASN A 139 -12.37 -3.61 2.71
C ASN A 139 -12.10 -5.07 3.09
N ALA A 140 -12.26 -6.02 2.18
CA ALA A 140 -11.96 -7.44 2.44
C ALA A 140 -10.47 -7.66 2.82
N ILE A 141 -9.54 -6.95 2.17
CA ILE A 141 -8.11 -6.97 2.53
C ILE A 141 -7.92 -6.42 3.96
N LEU A 142 -8.54 -5.29 4.30
CA LEU A 142 -8.46 -4.70 5.64
C LEU A 142 -9.00 -5.64 6.72
N GLN A 143 -10.14 -6.30 6.48
CA GLN A 143 -10.70 -7.29 7.41
C GLN A 143 -9.82 -8.53 7.58
N ASN A 144 -9.00 -8.87 6.56
CA ASN A 144 -8.09 -10.01 6.61
C ASN A 144 -6.69 -9.66 7.17
N GLY A 145 -6.58 -8.60 7.98
CA GLY A 145 -5.32 -8.18 8.58
C GLY A 145 -4.50 -7.19 7.73
N GLY A 146 -5.12 -6.59 6.71
CA GLY A 146 -4.53 -5.58 5.85
C GLY A 146 -3.44 -6.12 4.94
N VAL A 147 -2.51 -5.26 4.53
CA VAL A 147 -1.44 -5.61 3.59
C VAL A 147 -0.55 -6.75 4.10
N LYS A 148 -0.35 -6.86 5.42
CA LYS A 148 0.41 -7.97 5.99
C LYS A 148 -0.28 -9.33 5.79
N GLY A 149 -1.62 -9.35 5.72
CA GLY A 149 -2.43 -10.53 5.47
C GLY A 149 -2.88 -10.68 4.01
N LEU A 150 -2.35 -9.86 3.11
CA LEU A 150 -2.66 -9.92 1.69
C LEU A 150 -2.23 -11.28 1.12
N ASN A 151 -3.14 -11.92 0.40
CA ASN A 151 -2.81 -13.13 -0.36
C ASN A 151 -2.86 -12.87 -1.87
N ASP A 152 -2.26 -13.78 -2.64
CA ASP A 152 -2.18 -13.70 -4.10
C ASP A 152 -3.53 -13.51 -4.78
N ALA A 153 -4.58 -14.21 -4.32
CA ALA A 153 -5.90 -14.13 -4.93
C ALA A 153 -6.54 -12.74 -4.73
N GLN A 154 -6.37 -12.15 -3.55
CA GLN A 154 -6.82 -10.78 -3.27
C GLN A 154 -6.03 -9.75 -4.11
N ALA A 155 -4.72 -9.91 -4.17
CA ALA A 155 -3.85 -9.01 -4.95
C ALA A 155 -4.16 -9.08 -6.46
N GLU A 156 -4.31 -10.29 -6.99
CA GLU A 156 -4.66 -10.54 -8.40
C GLU A 156 -6.06 -10.01 -8.74
N LYS A 157 -7.04 -10.19 -7.86
CA LYS A 157 -8.38 -9.65 -8.08
C LYS A 157 -8.37 -8.12 -8.15
N LEU A 158 -7.69 -7.47 -7.20
CA LEU A 158 -7.58 -6.01 -7.16
C LEU A 158 -6.80 -5.47 -8.39
N PHE A 159 -5.73 -6.16 -8.80
CA PHE A 159 -5.00 -5.86 -10.02
C PHE A 159 -5.92 -5.88 -11.25
N ASN A 160 -6.69 -6.95 -11.45
CA ASN A 160 -7.56 -7.07 -12.62
C ASN A 160 -8.69 -6.03 -12.64
N LEU A 161 -9.30 -5.75 -11.47
CA LEU A 161 -10.34 -4.73 -11.34
C LEU A 161 -9.84 -3.31 -11.63
N THR A 162 -8.62 -3.00 -11.21
CA THR A 162 -8.04 -1.67 -11.44
C THR A 162 -7.52 -1.52 -12.87
N GLN A 163 -7.10 -2.63 -13.51
CA GLN A 163 -6.71 -2.63 -14.91
C GLN A 163 -7.87 -2.30 -15.85
N SER A 164 -9.10 -2.72 -15.52
CA SER A 164 -10.29 -2.41 -16.32
C SER A 164 -10.74 -0.95 -16.21
N LEU A 165 -10.21 -0.17 -15.27
CA LEU A 165 -10.46 1.28 -15.21
C LEU A 165 -9.70 2.07 -16.28
N LEU A 166 -8.69 1.44 -16.91
CA LEU A 166 -7.82 2.08 -17.89
C LEU A 166 -8.17 1.71 -19.35
N SER A 167 -9.09 0.76 -19.54
CA SER A 167 -9.59 0.32 -20.86
C SER A 167 -10.75 1.17 -21.35
#